data_AF-A0A524NJ59-F1
#
_entry.id   AF-A0A524NJ59-F1
#
_cell.length_a   1.000
_cell.length_b   1.000
_cell.length_c   1.000
_cell.angle_alpha   90.00
_cell.angle_beta   90.00
_cell.angle_gamma   90.00
#
_symmetry.space_group_name_H-M   'P 1'
#
loop_
_entity.id
_entity.type
_entity.pdbx_description
1 polymer ?
#
loop_
_entity_poly.entity_id
_entity_poly.type
_entity_poly.pdbx_seq_one_letter_code
_entity_poly.pdbx_strand_id
1 'polypeptide(L)'
;MPTIKERLIKWKETRSVWQKITDILFWLLLILLIIPGPRKIVATGVNKVFLQVKTPGLEKEENQEYISDLDYGWVLAWDKNEPFYFSNTRNEVVFLNFWATWCPPC
;
A
#
# COMPACT_ATOMS: atom_id res chain seq x y z
N MET A 1 9.78 12.89 41.30
CA MET A 1 9.57 12.95 39.84
C MET A 1 8.67 14.15 39.56
N PRO A 2 8.99 14.99 38.56
CA PRO A 2 8.18 16.16 38.26
C PRO A 2 6.77 15.75 37.84
N THR A 3 5.76 16.48 38.33
CA THR A 3 4.36 16.22 37.99
C THR A 3 4.07 16.57 36.52
N ILE A 4 3.01 15.98 35.94
CA ILE A 4 2.61 16.28 34.55
C ILE A 4 2.37 17.79 34.36
N LYS A 5 1.82 18.45 35.39
CA LYS A 5 1.59 19.90 35.39
C LYS A 5 2.90 20.69 35.32
N GLU A 6 3.90 20.32 36.12
CA GLU A 6 5.24 20.95 36.09
C GLU A 6 5.91 20.78 34.73
N ARG A 7 5.76 19.61 34.11
CA ARG A 7 6.29 19.35 32.76
C ARG A 7 5.65 20.24 31.69
N LEU A 8 4.34 20.45 31.77
CA LEU A 8 3.60 21.31 30.85
C LEU A 8 3.95 22.80 31.03
N ILE A 9 4.08 23.27 32.28
CA ILE A 9 4.48 24.65 32.59
C ILE A 9 5.88 24.91 32.06
N LYS A 10 6.83 24.00 32.35
CA LYS A 10 8.21 24.10 31.86
C LYS A 10 8.25 24.13 30.32
N TRP A 11 7.48 23.28 29.65
CA TRP A 11 7.38 23.26 28.19
C TRP A 11 6.83 24.59 27.63
N LYS A 12 5.85 25.20 28.31
CA LYS A 12 5.29 26.49 27.91
C LYS A 12 6.30 27.65 28.05
N GLU A 13 7.12 27.67 29.10
CA GLU A 13 8.07 28.77 29.34
C GLU A 13 9.41 28.63 28.59
N THR A 14 9.96 27.42 28.49
CA THR A 14 11.36 27.23 28.03
C THR A 14 11.51 26.97 26.52
N ARG A 15 10.45 26.54 25.83
CA ARG A 15 10.52 26.16 24.41
C ARG A 15 10.16 27.33 23.49
N SER A 16 10.92 27.46 22.40
CA SER A 16 10.60 28.38 21.29
C SER A 16 9.24 28.00 20.66
N VAL A 17 8.54 28.99 20.10
CA VAL A 17 7.24 28.78 19.43
C VAL A 17 7.34 27.71 18.34
N TRP A 18 8.46 27.68 17.61
CA TRP A 18 8.74 26.67 16.58
C TRP A 18 8.79 25.26 17.16
N GLN A 19 9.49 25.08 18.28
CA GLN A 19 9.61 23.79 18.96
C GLN A 19 8.27 23.29 19.50
N LYS A 20 7.41 24.22 19.97
CA LYS A 20 6.06 23.89 20.44
C LYS A 20 5.18 23.39 19.30
N ILE A 21 5.24 24.06 18.15
CA ILE A 21 4.48 23.67 16.95
C ILE A 21 4.93 22.29 16.46
N THR A 22 6.25 22.04 16.39
CA THR A 22 6.76 20.72 15.98
C THR A 22 6.39 19.63 16.97
N ASP A 23 6.44 19.90 18.28
CA ASP A 23 6.05 18.91 19.30
C ASP A 23 4.55 18.56 19.18
N ILE A 24 3.68 19.57 19.02
CA ILE A 24 2.24 19.36 18.82
C ILE A 24 1.97 18.58 17.54
N LEU A 25 2.61 18.97 16.44
CA LEU A 25 2.47 18.31 15.15
C LEU A 25 2.91 16.85 15.22
N PHE A 26 4.02 16.59 15.93
CA PHE A 26 4.54 15.24 16.14
C PHE A 26 3.53 14.35 16.88
N TRP A 27 2.97 14.85 17.99
CA TRP A 27 1.95 14.10 18.73
C TRP A 27 0.67 13.89 17.92
N LEU A 28 0.25 14.88 17.14
CA LEU A 28 -0.92 14.78 16.26
C LEU A 28 -0.72 13.73 15.16
N LEU A 29 0.45 13.73 14.51
CA LEU A 29 0.83 12.70 13.54
C LEU A 29 0.81 11.30 14.17
N LEU A 30 1.35 11.17 15.38
CA LEU A 30 1.47 9.91 16.08
C LEU A 30 0.08 9.33 16.42
N ILE A 31 -0.84 10.17 16.91
CA ILE A 31 -2.24 9.78 17.14
C ILE A 31 -2.91 9.32 15.83
N LEU A 32 -2.70 10.08 14.75
CA LEU A 32 -3.27 9.77 13.44
C LEU A 32 -2.75 8.44 12.88
N LEU A 33 -1.49 8.05 13.16
CA LEU A 33 -0.91 6.78 12.75
C LEU A 33 -1.30 5.59 13.65
N ILE A 34 -1.72 5.83 14.89
CA ILE A 34 -2.18 4.76 15.80
C ILE A 34 -3.63 4.35 15.48
N ILE A 35 -4.51 5.30 15.15
CA ILE A 35 -5.93 4.99 14.92
C ILE A 35 -6.12 4.36 13.52
N PRO A 36 -6.74 3.17 13.42
CA PRO A 36 -6.80 2.41 12.16
C PRO A 36 -7.57 3.09 11.02
N GLY A 37 -8.53 3.98 11.31
CA GLY A 37 -9.27 4.73 10.27
C GLY A 37 -8.39 5.78 9.57
N PRO A 38 -7.95 6.83 10.28
CA PRO A 38 -7.08 7.88 9.72
C PRO A 38 -5.78 7.34 9.12
N ARG A 39 -5.17 6.32 9.76
CA ARG A 39 -3.97 5.66 9.27
C ARG A 39 -4.14 5.10 7.86
N LYS A 40 -5.28 4.46 7.55
CA LYS A 40 -5.53 3.88 6.22
C LYS A 40 -5.53 4.96 5.14
N ILE A 41 -6.22 6.08 5.37
CA ILE A 41 -6.33 7.18 4.40
C ILE A 41 -4.95 7.80 4.12
N VAL A 42 -4.15 8.02 5.17
CA VAL A 42 -2.80 8.58 5.00
C VAL A 42 -1.88 7.59 4.30
N ALA A 43 -1.92 6.30 4.67
CA ALA A 43 -1.09 5.28 4.04
C ALA A 43 -1.43 5.09 2.55
N THR A 44 -2.71 5.04 2.18
CA THR A 44 -3.11 4.90 0.76
C THR A 44 -2.79 6.16 -0.05
N GLY A 45 -2.94 7.35 0.55
CA GLY A 45 -2.54 8.62 -0.06
C GLY A 45 -1.04 8.67 -0.37
N VAL A 46 -0.20 8.29 0.61
CA VAL A 46 1.26 8.21 0.42
C VAL A 46 1.63 7.18 -0.64
N ASN A 47 1.02 5.99 -0.61
CA ASN A 47 1.26 4.96 -1.62
C ASN A 47 0.88 5.43 -3.02
N LYS A 48 -0.25 6.15 -3.17
CA LYS A 48 -0.67 6.72 -4.45
C LYS A 48 0.33 7.72 -5.00
N VAL A 49 0.82 8.63 -4.16
CA VAL A 49 1.87 9.60 -4.55
C VAL A 49 3.15 8.87 -4.93
N PHE A 50 3.55 7.86 -4.15
CA PHE A 50 4.73 7.07 -4.44
C PHE A 50 4.63 6.33 -5.78
N LEU A 51 3.47 5.74 -6.10
CA LEU A 51 3.22 5.11 -7.39
C LEU A 51 3.27 6.10 -8.56
N GLN A 52 2.92 7.37 -8.35
CA GLN A 52 3.04 8.41 -9.38
C GLN A 52 4.49 8.87 -9.58
N VAL A 53 5.32 8.85 -8.54
CA VAL A 53 6.73 9.25 -8.61
C VAL A 53 7.62 8.10 -9.09
N LYS A 54 7.30 6.87 -8.69
CA LYS A 54 7.97 5.63 -9.11
C LYS A 54 6.94 4.72 -9.76
N THR A 55 6.60 5.02 -11.01
CA THR A 55 5.76 4.12 -11.80
C THR A 55 6.55 2.85 -12.09
N PRO A 56 5.97 1.65 -11.88
CA PRO A 56 6.59 0.42 -12.35
C PRO A 56 6.79 0.53 -13.87
N GLY A 57 8.05 0.42 -14.30
CA GLY A 57 8.41 0.41 -15.71
C GLY A 57 8.24 -0.97 -16.31
N LEU A 58 8.41 -1.06 -17.63
CA LEU A 58 8.57 -2.36 -18.28
C LEU A 58 9.86 -3.00 -17.78
N GLU A 59 9.77 -4.25 -17.35
CA GLU A 59 10.94 -5.04 -17.02
C GLU A 59 11.80 -5.20 -18.27
N LYS A 60 13.12 -5.24 -18.12
CA LYS A 60 14.02 -5.37 -19.28
C LYS A 60 13.82 -6.72 -19.95
N GLU A 61 13.97 -6.78 -21.28
CA GLU A 61 13.83 -8.03 -22.05
C GLU A 61 14.69 -9.17 -21.51
N GLU A 62 15.90 -8.87 -21.00
CA GLU A 62 16.81 -9.85 -20.38
C GLU A 62 16.26 -10.55 -19.13
N ASN A 63 15.29 -9.92 -18.45
CA ASN A 63 14.68 -10.42 -17.21
C ASN A 63 13.24 -10.92 -17.44
N GLN A 64 12.72 -10.85 -18.67
CA GLN A 64 11.37 -11.30 -18.99
C GLN A 64 11.37 -12.81 -19.23
N GLU A 65 10.43 -13.51 -18.61
CA GLU A 65 10.18 -14.93 -18.86
C GLU A 65 9.34 -15.10 -20.12
N TYR A 66 9.75 -16.01 -21.01
CA TYR A 66 9.01 -16.32 -22.23
C TYR A 66 8.00 -17.43 -21.96
N ILE A 67 6.73 -17.16 -22.29
CA ILE A 67 5.65 -18.15 -22.16
C ILE A 67 5.73 -19.12 -23.35
N SER A 68 5.96 -20.39 -23.05
CA SER A 68 6.01 -21.49 -24.01
C SER A 68 4.61 -22.05 -24.31
N ASP A 69 4.51 -22.92 -25.33
CA ASP A 69 3.25 -23.60 -25.64
C ASP A 69 2.72 -24.48 -24.49
N LEU A 70 3.61 -24.98 -23.63
CA LEU A 70 3.23 -25.78 -22.46
C LEU A 70 2.55 -24.92 -21.40
N ASP A 71 2.97 -23.66 -21.25
CA ASP A 71 2.41 -22.72 -20.26
C ASP A 71 0.97 -22.32 -20.60
N TYR A 72 0.61 -22.35 -21.89
CA TYR A 72 -0.78 -22.17 -22.35
C TYR A 72 -1.69 -23.36 -22.06
N GLY A 73 -1.15 -24.49 -21.59
CA GLY A 73 -1.91 -25.68 -21.20
C GLY A 73 -2.74 -25.52 -19.92
N TRP A 74 -2.70 -24.35 -19.28
CA TRP A 74 -3.43 -24.10 -18.04
C TRP A 74 -4.95 -24.08 -18.26
N VAL A 75 -5.66 -24.92 -17.51
CA VAL A 75 -7.12 -24.94 -17.43
C VAL A 75 -7.56 -24.25 -16.14
N LEU A 76 -8.24 -23.12 -16.27
CA LEU A 76 -8.80 -22.34 -15.19
C LEU A 76 -10.21 -22.83 -14.89
N ALA A 77 -10.48 -23.14 -13.62
CA ALA A 77 -11.79 -23.54 -13.16
C ALA A 77 -12.67 -22.31 -12.93
N TRP A 78 -13.89 -22.32 -13.46
CA TRP A 78 -14.88 -21.27 -13.29
C TRP A 78 -16.09 -21.78 -12.50
N ASP A 79 -16.84 -20.87 -11.85
CA ASP A 79 -17.98 -21.22 -10.98
C ASP A 79 -19.15 -21.90 -11.71
N LYS A 80 -19.25 -21.73 -13.04
CA LYS A 80 -20.31 -22.29 -13.90
C LYS A 80 -20.01 -23.69 -14.44
N ASN A 81 -19.02 -24.39 -13.88
CA ASN A 81 -18.56 -25.72 -14.34
C ASN A 81 -18.04 -25.77 -15.79
N GLU A 82 -17.83 -24.62 -16.44
CA GLU A 82 -17.20 -24.55 -17.74
C GLU A 82 -15.70 -24.27 -17.58
N PRO A 83 -14.81 -25.13 -18.09
CA PRO A 83 -13.37 -24.89 -18.03
C PRO A 83 -13.00 -23.73 -18.95
N PHE A 84 -12.21 -22.78 -18.43
CA PHE A 84 -11.59 -21.74 -19.25
C PHE A 84 -10.16 -22.15 -19.60
N TYR A 85 -9.84 -22.23 -20.89
CA TYR A 85 -8.51 -22.60 -21.35
C TYR A 85 -7.67 -21.33 -21.55
N PHE A 86 -6.51 -21.27 -20.91
CA PHE A 86 -5.62 -20.11 -21.02
C PHE A 86 -5.09 -19.92 -22.46
N SER A 87 -5.01 -21.00 -23.24
CA SER A 87 -4.72 -20.97 -24.67
C SER A 87 -5.64 -20.06 -25.51
N ASN A 88 -6.85 -19.76 -25.03
CA ASN A 88 -7.76 -18.82 -25.69
C ASN A 88 -7.27 -17.37 -25.67
N THR A 89 -6.34 -17.03 -24.79
CA THR A 89 -5.78 -15.68 -24.60
C THR A 89 -4.51 -15.42 -25.42
N ARG A 90 -4.18 -16.30 -26.37
CA ARG A 90 -2.99 -16.12 -27.21
C ARG A 90 -3.06 -14.81 -27.99
N ASN A 91 -1.95 -14.07 -27.98
CA ASN A 91 -1.81 -12.73 -28.57
C ASN A 91 -2.67 -11.64 -27.89
N GLU A 92 -3.24 -11.91 -26.72
CA GLU A 92 -3.92 -10.92 -25.89
C GLU A 92 -3.02 -10.44 -24.75
N VAL A 93 -3.18 -9.18 -24.37
CA VAL A 93 -2.53 -8.65 -23.16
C VAL A 93 -3.35 -9.08 -21.94
N VAL A 94 -2.83 -10.02 -21.16
CA VAL A 94 -3.51 -10.56 -19.99
C VAL A 94 -2.89 -10.03 -18.70
N PHE A 95 -3.73 -9.56 -17.79
CA PHE A 95 -3.35 -9.27 -16.41
C PHE A 95 -3.90 -10.34 -15.47
N LEU A 96 -3.01 -11.09 -14.82
CA LEU A 96 -3.38 -12.13 -13.87
C LEU A 96 -3.33 -11.60 -12.44
N ASN A 97 -4.50 -11.56 -11.78
CA ASN A 97 -4.62 -11.14 -10.39
C ASN A 97 -4.94 -12.33 -9.48
N PHE A 98 -4.15 -12.52 -8.42
CA PHE A 98 -4.39 -13.53 -7.40
C PHE A 98 -5.09 -12.90 -6.20
N TRP A 99 -6.37 -13.20 -6.03
CA TRP A 99 -7.19 -12.67 -4.93
C TRP A 99 -7.97 -13.80 -4.23
N ALA A 100 -8.55 -13.47 -3.07
CA ALA A 100 -9.39 -14.39 -2.32
C ALA A 100 -10.57 -13.65 -1.69
N THR A 101 -11.71 -14.32 -1.55
CA THR A 101 -12.96 -13.74 -1.01
C THR A 101 -12.81 -13.21 0.43
N TRP A 102 -11.84 -13.71 1.16
CA TRP A 102 -11.52 -13.34 2.54
C TRP A 102 -10.35 -12.35 2.64
N CYS A 103 -9.84 -11.82 1.53
CA CYS A 103 -8.79 -10.80 1.53
C CYS A 103 -9.36 -9.39 1.20
N PRO A 104 -9.89 -8.63 2.17
CA PRO A 104 -10.38 -7.27 1.95
C PRO A 104 -9.23 -6.25 2.11
N PRO A 105 -8.23 -6.29 1.23
CA PRO A 105 -7.93 -5.22 0.27
C PRO A 105 -7.24 -5.75 -1.00
N CYS A 106 -7.38 -7.04 -1.28
CA CYS A 106 -7.15 -7.65 -2.58
C CYS A 106 -8.33 -7.31 -3.51
#